data_AF-A0A924EJG1-F1
#
_entry.id   AF-A0A924EJG1-F1
#
_cell.length_a   1.000
_cell.length_b   1.000
_cell.length_c   1.000
_cell.angle_alpha   90.00
_cell.angle_beta   90.00
_cell.angle_gamma   90.00
#
_symmetry.space_group_name_H-M   'P 1'
#
loop_
_entity.id
_entity.type
_entity.pdbx_description
1 polymer ?
#
loop_
_entity_poly.entity_id
_entity_poly.type
_entity_poly.pdbx_seq_one_letter_code
_entity_poly.pdbx_strand_id
1 'polypeptide(L)'
;YLIGQFASGAGKKAGEFYTPQEVSKVLAKIVTTGKSKLKSVYDPTCGSGSLLLRVAKEVKEVSNFYGQEMNRTTYNLARMNMILHGVHYRKFDIKQEDTLEHPQHIDKQFEAIVANPPFSAQWSANPLFTSDDRFSQYGRLAPGSKADFAFVQHMIHHLAENGTMAIVLPHGVLFRGGAEQHIRKYLIEDRNYLDAVIGLPANIFYGTSIPTCIMVYKKCREQPEDILFIDASQHFDKIKTQNLLHPRHIEKIVDTYRNRTEELKYSKRALLKEVIENDYNLNIPRYVDTFEAEDSIDINAIAQEIKELDRQMELTDKTIDVFCKELKINTPF
;
A
#
# COMPACT_ATOMS: atom_id res chain seq x y z
N TYR A 1 -18.01 -4.82 -10.31
CA TYR A 1 -17.91 -3.94 -11.49
C TYR A 1 -18.68 -2.64 -11.26
N LEU A 2 -20.02 -2.67 -11.13
CA LEU A 2 -20.84 -1.46 -10.94
C LEU A 2 -20.42 -0.59 -9.73
N ILE A 3 -20.13 -1.21 -8.58
CA ILE A 3 -19.64 -0.50 -7.38
C ILE A 3 -18.33 0.25 -7.66
N GLY A 4 -17.42 -0.37 -8.42
CA GLY A 4 -16.16 0.26 -8.83
C GLY A 4 -16.37 1.43 -9.79
N GLN A 5 -17.36 1.35 -10.70
CA GLN A 5 -17.73 2.45 -11.59
C GLN A 5 -18.30 3.65 -10.82
N PHE A 6 -19.13 3.39 -9.81
CA PHE A 6 -19.63 4.44 -8.90
C PHE A 6 -18.47 5.11 -8.14
N ALA A 7 -17.51 4.34 -7.63
CA ALA A 7 -16.35 4.89 -6.95
C ALA A 7 -15.46 5.74 -7.87
N SER A 8 -15.26 5.31 -9.13
CA SER A 8 -14.49 6.09 -10.11
C SER A 8 -15.22 7.36 -10.58
N GLY A 9 -16.56 7.36 -10.59
CA GLY A 9 -17.37 8.49 -11.05
C GLY A 9 -17.70 9.54 -9.99
N ALA A 10 -17.72 9.17 -8.70
CA ALA A 10 -18.21 10.02 -7.62
C ALA A 10 -17.19 11.03 -7.05
N GLY A 11 -16.03 11.23 -7.69
CA GLY A 11 -15.04 12.24 -7.29
C GLY A 11 -14.36 11.96 -5.94
N LYS A 12 -13.62 12.97 -5.42
CA LYS A 12 -12.66 12.86 -4.29
C LYS A 12 -13.18 12.14 -3.04
N LYS A 13 -14.49 12.17 -2.75
CA LYS A 13 -15.07 11.55 -1.55
C LYS A 13 -15.33 10.05 -1.69
N ALA A 14 -15.41 9.48 -2.89
CA ALA A 14 -15.69 8.04 -3.07
C ALA A 14 -14.42 7.17 -3.17
N GLY A 15 -13.28 7.79 -3.52
CA GLY A 15 -11.98 7.11 -3.59
C GLY A 15 -11.47 6.63 -2.22
N GLU A 16 -11.95 7.23 -1.13
CA GLU A 16 -11.64 6.82 0.25
C GLU A 16 -12.31 5.49 0.67
N PHE A 17 -13.34 5.03 -0.07
CA PHE A 17 -14.15 3.87 0.31
C PHE A 17 -14.00 2.65 -0.59
N TYR A 18 -13.17 2.73 -1.64
CA TYR A 18 -13.04 1.65 -2.62
C TYR A 18 -11.58 1.31 -2.92
N THR A 19 -11.17 0.13 -2.47
CA THR A 19 -9.87 -0.45 -2.81
C THR A 19 -9.85 -0.86 -4.29
N PRO A 20 -8.85 -0.41 -5.09
CA PRO A 20 -8.65 -0.89 -6.46
C PRO A 20 -8.65 -2.42 -6.51
N GLN A 21 -9.17 -3.00 -7.59
CA GLN A 21 -9.34 -4.46 -7.67
C GLN A 21 -7.99 -5.18 -7.66
N GLU A 22 -6.99 -4.55 -8.22
CA GLU A 22 -5.63 -5.03 -8.37
C GLU A 22 -4.95 -5.11 -7.01
N VAL A 23 -5.04 -4.04 -6.20
CA VAL A 23 -4.55 -4.02 -4.82
C VAL A 23 -5.28 -5.06 -3.98
N SER A 24 -6.61 -5.17 -4.14
CA SER A 24 -7.42 -6.18 -3.45
C SER A 24 -6.98 -7.61 -3.76
N LYS A 25 -6.57 -7.90 -5.01
CA LYS A 25 -6.03 -9.21 -5.41
C LYS A 25 -4.70 -9.49 -4.73
N VAL A 26 -3.81 -8.49 -4.61
CA VAL A 26 -2.53 -8.64 -3.90
C VAL A 26 -2.79 -9.00 -2.43
N LEU A 27 -3.64 -8.23 -1.72
CA LEU A 27 -3.98 -8.52 -0.32
C LEU A 27 -4.54 -9.94 -0.15
N ALA A 28 -5.50 -10.31 -1.01
CA ALA A 28 -6.14 -11.62 -0.95
C ALA A 28 -5.17 -12.77 -1.19
N LYS A 29 -4.29 -12.68 -2.20
CA LYS A 29 -3.27 -13.70 -2.50
C LYS A 29 -2.22 -13.83 -1.39
N ILE A 30 -1.89 -12.71 -0.72
CA ILE A 30 -0.95 -12.70 0.41
C ILE A 30 -1.56 -13.43 1.61
N VAL A 31 -2.76 -13.04 2.08
CA VAL A 31 -3.35 -13.62 3.31
C VAL A 31 -3.78 -15.07 3.15
N THR A 32 -3.93 -15.55 1.92
CA THR A 32 -4.28 -16.94 1.58
C THR A 32 -3.07 -17.80 1.24
N THR A 33 -1.86 -17.25 1.31
CA THR A 33 -0.62 -17.99 1.01
C THR A 33 -0.50 -19.22 1.90
N GLY A 34 -0.30 -20.39 1.28
CA GLY A 34 -0.18 -21.68 1.96
C GLY A 34 -1.51 -22.26 2.47
N LYS A 35 -2.65 -21.62 2.20
CA LYS A 35 -3.97 -22.05 2.70
C LYS A 35 -4.90 -22.43 1.56
N SER A 36 -5.52 -23.61 1.65
CA SER A 36 -6.55 -24.05 0.68
C SER A 36 -7.97 -23.76 1.15
N LYS A 37 -8.14 -23.55 2.46
CA LYS A 37 -9.39 -23.19 3.14
C LYS A 37 -9.08 -22.19 4.25
N LEU A 38 -10.08 -21.38 4.61
CA LEU A 38 -10.01 -20.45 5.73
C LEU A 38 -11.20 -20.66 6.66
N LYS A 39 -10.94 -20.75 7.96
CA LYS A 39 -12.00 -20.78 8.98
C LYS A 39 -12.71 -19.43 9.07
N SER A 40 -11.96 -18.33 8.97
CA SER A 40 -12.53 -17.01 9.11
C SER A 40 -11.71 -15.92 8.42
N VAL A 41 -12.41 -14.97 7.81
CA VAL A 41 -11.85 -13.75 7.22
C VAL A 41 -12.48 -12.53 7.89
N TYR A 42 -11.67 -11.53 8.21
CA TYR A 42 -12.13 -10.29 8.84
C TYR A 42 -11.64 -9.04 8.10
N ASP A 43 -12.52 -8.05 8.00
CA ASP A 43 -12.21 -6.71 7.51
C ASP A 43 -12.84 -5.64 8.44
N PRO A 44 -12.04 -4.96 9.28
CA PRO A 44 -12.53 -3.96 10.23
C PRO A 44 -13.05 -2.67 9.58
N THR A 45 -12.84 -2.49 8.27
CA THR A 45 -13.25 -1.30 7.52
C THR A 45 -13.80 -1.76 6.18
N CYS A 46 -14.79 -2.64 6.22
CA CYS A 46 -15.09 -3.51 5.10
C CYS A 46 -15.66 -2.80 3.87
N GLY A 47 -16.13 -1.56 4.02
CA GLY A 47 -16.72 -0.81 2.94
C GLY A 47 -17.82 -1.63 2.28
N SER A 48 -17.73 -1.80 0.97
CA SER A 48 -18.66 -2.62 0.18
C SER A 48 -18.58 -4.14 0.41
N GLY A 49 -17.72 -4.64 1.30
CA GLY A 49 -17.44 -6.07 1.49
C GLY A 49 -16.70 -6.74 0.32
N SER A 50 -16.27 -5.96 -0.68
CA SER A 50 -15.63 -6.49 -1.88
C SER A 50 -14.28 -7.16 -1.62
N LEU A 51 -13.54 -6.69 -0.61
CA LEU A 51 -12.24 -7.25 -0.23
C LEU A 51 -12.41 -8.64 0.42
N LEU A 52 -13.39 -8.79 1.32
CA LEU A 52 -13.79 -10.09 1.89
C LEU A 52 -14.16 -11.10 0.80
N LEU A 53 -14.99 -10.69 -0.16
CA LEU A 53 -15.36 -11.53 -1.31
C LEU A 53 -14.18 -11.84 -2.22
N ARG A 54 -13.17 -10.96 -2.29
CA ARG A 54 -11.95 -11.22 -3.05
C ARG A 54 -11.12 -12.32 -2.41
N VAL A 55 -10.95 -12.30 -1.08
CA VAL A 55 -10.28 -13.38 -0.34
C VAL A 55 -10.92 -14.74 -0.62
N ALA A 56 -12.26 -14.79 -0.66
CA ALA A 56 -13.01 -16.01 -0.95
C ALA A 56 -12.70 -16.64 -2.32
N LYS A 57 -12.21 -15.85 -3.29
CA LYS A 57 -11.88 -16.33 -4.63
C LYS A 57 -10.50 -17.00 -4.73
N GLU A 58 -9.63 -16.77 -3.74
CA GLU A 58 -8.27 -17.32 -3.74
C GLU A 58 -8.19 -18.67 -2.99
N VAL A 59 -9.26 -19.09 -2.31
CA VAL A 59 -9.35 -20.36 -1.58
C VAL A 59 -10.57 -21.16 -2.01
N LYS A 60 -10.57 -22.47 -1.72
CA LYS A 60 -11.71 -23.35 -2.05
C LYS A 60 -12.94 -23.05 -1.19
N GLU A 61 -12.71 -22.63 0.05
CA GLU A 61 -13.78 -22.41 1.02
C GLU A 61 -13.36 -21.41 2.10
N VAL A 62 -14.28 -20.51 2.44
CA VAL A 62 -14.24 -19.68 3.66
C VAL A 62 -15.45 -20.06 4.51
N SER A 63 -15.24 -20.44 5.77
CA SER A 63 -16.37 -20.83 6.64
C SER A 63 -17.19 -19.63 7.09
N ASN A 64 -16.54 -18.55 7.54
CA ASN A 64 -17.21 -17.34 8.03
C ASN A 64 -16.52 -16.05 7.58
N PHE A 65 -17.32 -15.04 7.24
CA PHE A 65 -16.89 -13.69 6.92
C PHE A 65 -17.32 -12.74 8.03
N TYR A 66 -16.41 -11.89 8.47
CA TYR A 66 -16.67 -10.87 9.46
C TYR A 66 -16.28 -9.51 8.92
N GLY A 67 -17.08 -8.49 9.21
CA GLY A 67 -16.77 -7.13 8.77
C GLY A 67 -17.38 -6.08 9.66
N GLN A 68 -16.78 -4.90 9.66
CA GLN A 68 -17.37 -3.73 10.32
C GLN A 68 -17.28 -2.52 9.41
N GLU A 69 -18.35 -1.74 9.36
CA GLU A 69 -18.46 -0.56 8.52
C GLU A 69 -19.24 0.54 9.25
N MET A 70 -18.64 1.72 9.38
CA MET A 70 -19.24 2.84 10.09
C MET A 70 -20.43 3.45 9.33
N ASN A 71 -20.31 3.60 8.01
CA ASN A 71 -21.34 4.24 7.20
C ASN A 71 -22.52 3.31 6.94
N ARG A 72 -23.72 3.68 7.42
CA ARG A 72 -24.95 2.89 7.27
C ARG A 72 -25.27 2.48 5.83
N THR A 73 -25.08 3.37 4.87
CA THR A 73 -25.37 3.09 3.45
C THR A 73 -24.40 2.04 2.91
N THR A 74 -23.11 2.22 3.18
CA THR A 74 -22.05 1.29 2.78
C THR A 74 -22.18 -0.06 3.48
N TYR A 75 -22.56 -0.07 4.76
CA TYR A 75 -22.88 -1.27 5.53
C TYR A 75 -23.99 -2.11 4.88
N ASN A 76 -25.11 -1.46 4.51
CA ASN A 76 -26.21 -2.15 3.83
C ASN A 76 -25.76 -2.68 2.45
N LEU A 77 -24.96 -1.88 1.72
CA LEU A 77 -24.35 -2.33 0.46
C LEU A 77 -23.48 -3.57 0.67
N ALA A 78 -22.66 -3.62 1.71
CA ALA A 78 -21.81 -4.77 2.01
C ALA A 78 -22.62 -6.05 2.20
N ARG A 79 -23.70 -5.98 2.99
CA ARG A 79 -24.60 -7.12 3.23
C ARG A 79 -25.32 -7.56 1.97
N MET A 80 -25.83 -6.62 1.17
CA MET A 80 -26.42 -6.94 -0.14
C MET A 80 -25.39 -7.58 -1.07
N ASN A 81 -24.17 -7.06 -1.11
CA ASN A 81 -23.09 -7.54 -1.95
C ASN A 81 -22.69 -8.99 -1.60
N MET A 82 -22.65 -9.34 -0.31
CA MET A 82 -22.43 -10.72 0.15
C MET A 82 -23.51 -11.68 -0.38
N ILE A 83 -24.78 -11.32 -0.22
CA ILE A 83 -25.92 -12.15 -0.65
C ILE A 83 -25.92 -12.32 -2.17
N LEU A 84 -25.70 -11.24 -2.93
CA LEU A 84 -25.67 -11.27 -4.39
C LEU A 84 -24.52 -12.12 -4.94
N HIS A 85 -23.44 -12.28 -4.20
CA HIS A 85 -22.33 -13.19 -4.54
C HIS A 85 -22.51 -14.62 -3.97
N GLY A 86 -23.72 -14.96 -3.50
CA GLY A 86 -24.06 -16.31 -3.05
C GLY A 86 -23.55 -16.67 -1.65
N VAL A 87 -23.07 -15.69 -0.86
CA VAL A 87 -22.70 -15.95 0.53
C VAL A 87 -23.96 -16.07 1.37
N HIS A 88 -24.21 -17.26 1.90
CA HIS A 88 -25.36 -17.53 2.74
C HIS A 88 -25.36 -16.64 4.01
N TYR A 89 -26.51 -16.10 4.42
CA TYR A 89 -26.62 -15.14 5.53
C TYR A 89 -26.05 -15.63 6.87
N ARG A 90 -26.01 -16.96 7.09
CA ARG A 90 -25.40 -17.57 8.28
C ARG A 90 -23.87 -17.58 8.27
N LYS A 91 -23.25 -17.36 7.11
CA LYS A 91 -21.80 -17.39 6.91
C LYS A 91 -21.17 -16.00 6.98
N PHE A 92 -21.93 -14.92 7.11
CA PHE A 92 -21.36 -13.59 7.27
C PHE A 92 -21.99 -12.83 8.44
N ASP A 93 -21.15 -12.12 9.19
CA ASP A 93 -21.56 -11.16 10.20
C ASP A 93 -20.89 -9.82 9.92
N ILE A 94 -21.65 -8.89 9.35
CA ILE A 94 -21.20 -7.52 9.13
C ILE A 94 -21.92 -6.65 10.16
N LYS A 95 -21.20 -5.75 10.82
CA LYS A 95 -21.73 -4.86 11.86
C LYS A 95 -21.59 -3.40 11.44
N GLN A 96 -22.52 -2.57 11.91
CA GLN A 96 -22.54 -1.14 11.60
C GLN A 96 -22.13 -0.33 12.83
N GLU A 97 -20.83 -0.06 12.98
CA GLU A 97 -20.30 0.82 14.04
C GLU A 97 -18.90 1.31 13.70
N ASP A 98 -18.40 2.30 14.43
CA ASP A 98 -16.97 2.68 14.41
C ASP A 98 -16.11 1.56 15.02
N THR A 99 -15.11 1.09 14.29
CA THR A 99 -14.27 -0.05 14.70
C THR A 99 -13.30 0.27 15.83
N LEU A 100 -12.80 1.51 15.90
CA LEU A 100 -11.88 1.90 16.95
C LEU A 100 -12.64 2.22 18.23
N GLU A 101 -13.77 2.91 18.12
CA GLU A 101 -14.57 3.34 19.29
C GLU A 101 -15.49 2.23 19.83
N HIS A 102 -16.12 1.46 18.95
CA HIS A 102 -17.14 0.46 19.29
C HIS A 102 -16.91 -0.87 18.54
N PRO A 103 -15.82 -1.60 18.84
CA PRO A 103 -15.50 -2.87 18.17
C PRO A 103 -16.56 -3.94 18.43
N GLN A 104 -17.14 -4.49 17.37
CA GLN A 104 -18.28 -5.42 17.49
C GLN A 104 -17.89 -6.90 17.52
N HIS A 105 -16.59 -7.20 17.39
CA HIS A 105 -16.06 -8.56 17.27
C HIS A 105 -14.97 -8.87 18.32
N ILE A 106 -15.01 -8.22 19.48
CA ILE A 106 -13.92 -8.21 20.47
C ILE A 106 -13.42 -9.62 20.84
N ASP A 107 -14.32 -10.59 21.00
CA ASP A 107 -14.00 -11.96 21.42
C ASP A 107 -13.58 -12.91 20.28
N LYS A 108 -13.20 -12.39 19.11
CA LYS A 108 -12.91 -13.20 17.92
C LYS A 108 -11.48 -13.03 17.44
N GLN A 109 -10.93 -14.13 16.95
CA GLN A 109 -9.69 -14.15 16.21
C GLN A 109 -9.88 -14.73 14.80
N PHE A 110 -9.06 -14.27 13.86
CA PHE A 110 -9.25 -14.55 12.44
C PHE A 110 -7.96 -15.03 11.75
N GLU A 111 -8.13 -15.94 10.79
CA GLU A 111 -7.00 -16.55 10.05
C GLU A 111 -6.51 -15.71 8.87
N ALA A 112 -7.38 -14.82 8.37
CA ALA A 112 -7.05 -13.86 7.33
C ALA A 112 -7.69 -12.52 7.70
N ILE A 113 -6.87 -11.47 7.83
CA ILE A 113 -7.37 -10.11 8.07
C ILE A 113 -6.89 -9.22 6.95
N VAL A 114 -7.82 -8.53 6.31
CA VAL A 114 -7.55 -7.62 5.19
C VAL A 114 -8.23 -6.30 5.46
N ALA A 115 -7.56 -5.18 5.17
CA ALA A 115 -8.18 -3.87 5.31
C ALA A 115 -7.56 -2.83 4.39
N ASN A 116 -8.38 -1.85 4.03
CA ASN A 116 -7.96 -0.58 3.48
C ASN A 116 -8.64 0.53 4.30
N PRO A 117 -8.13 0.80 5.52
CA PRO A 117 -8.72 1.81 6.38
C PRO A 117 -8.63 3.22 5.75
N PRO A 118 -9.47 4.16 6.18
CA PRO A 118 -9.35 5.55 5.75
C PRO A 118 -7.98 6.11 6.15
N PHE A 119 -7.21 6.57 5.16
CA PHE A 119 -5.80 6.95 5.37
C PHE A 119 -5.68 8.14 6.31
N SER A 120 -4.90 7.96 7.39
CA SER A 120 -4.60 9.03 8.33
C SER A 120 -5.86 9.72 8.88
N ALA A 121 -6.93 8.95 9.06
CA ALA A 121 -8.17 9.43 9.65
C ALA A 121 -7.94 9.98 11.07
N GLN A 122 -8.78 10.93 11.47
CA GLN A 122 -8.86 11.35 12.86
C GLN A 122 -9.65 10.31 13.67
N TRP A 123 -9.28 10.13 14.93
CA TRP A 123 -9.98 9.28 15.88
C TRP A 123 -9.87 9.90 17.27
N SER A 124 -10.65 9.43 18.26
CA SER A 124 -10.68 10.11 19.56
C SER A 124 -9.35 10.06 20.30
N ALA A 125 -8.56 8.99 20.08
CA ALA A 125 -7.37 8.68 20.87
C ALA A 125 -7.63 8.83 22.39
N ASN A 126 -8.84 8.44 22.81
CA ASN A 126 -9.29 8.61 24.18
C ASN A 126 -8.31 7.93 25.15
N PRO A 127 -7.81 8.63 26.20
CA PRO A 127 -6.89 8.03 27.17
C PRO A 127 -7.40 6.73 27.81
N LEU A 128 -8.72 6.50 27.87
CA LEU A 128 -9.34 5.24 28.32
C LEU A 128 -8.88 4.03 27.50
N PHE A 129 -8.51 4.22 26.22
CA PHE A 129 -7.95 3.15 25.40
C PHE A 129 -6.59 2.65 25.89
N THR A 130 -5.91 3.38 26.79
CA THR A 130 -4.68 2.87 27.43
C THR A 130 -4.97 1.64 28.30
N SER A 131 -6.21 1.44 28.75
CA SER A 131 -6.65 0.24 29.46
C SER A 131 -7.34 -0.80 28.57
N ASP A 132 -7.55 -0.52 27.29
CA ASP A 132 -8.14 -1.46 26.33
C ASP A 132 -7.09 -2.49 25.89
N ASP A 133 -7.41 -3.78 25.94
CA ASP A 133 -6.52 -4.89 25.58
C ASP A 133 -5.94 -4.79 24.17
N ARG A 134 -6.61 -4.05 23.26
CA ARG A 134 -6.11 -3.78 21.92
C ARG A 134 -4.91 -2.84 21.91
N PHE A 135 -4.79 -1.93 22.87
CA PHE A 135 -3.82 -0.83 22.84
C PHE A 135 -2.90 -0.76 24.06
N SER A 136 -3.31 -1.32 25.20
CA SER A 136 -2.63 -1.20 26.49
C SER A 136 -1.17 -1.70 26.46
N GLN A 137 -0.93 -2.83 25.79
CA GLN A 137 0.39 -3.47 25.70
C GLN A 137 1.47 -2.63 24.99
N TYR A 138 1.08 -1.62 24.20
CA TYR A 138 2.01 -0.84 23.39
C TYR A 138 2.56 0.39 24.11
N GLY A 139 2.07 0.71 25.31
CA GLY A 139 2.52 1.86 26.11
C GLY A 139 2.17 3.26 25.56
N ARG A 140 1.78 3.37 24.29
CA ARG A 140 1.29 4.61 23.66
C ARG A 140 0.14 4.33 22.69
N LEU A 141 -0.79 5.29 22.62
CA LEU A 141 -1.84 5.33 21.60
C LEU A 141 -1.32 5.99 20.33
N ALA A 142 -1.86 5.59 19.18
CA ALA A 142 -1.63 6.33 17.94
C ALA A 142 -2.11 7.80 18.09
N PRO A 143 -1.51 8.77 17.39
CA PRO A 143 -1.94 10.17 17.49
C PRO A 143 -3.41 10.33 17.08
N GLY A 144 -4.19 11.17 17.77
CA GLY A 144 -5.60 11.42 17.42
C GLY A 144 -5.80 11.97 16.00
N SER A 145 -4.77 12.59 15.42
CA SER A 145 -4.80 13.05 14.02
C SER A 145 -4.47 11.95 12.99
N LYS A 146 -4.05 10.76 13.42
CA LYS A 146 -3.56 9.65 12.60
C LYS A 146 -3.95 8.28 13.21
N ALA A 147 -5.07 7.74 12.77
CA ALA A 147 -5.59 6.44 13.22
C ALA A 147 -4.87 5.22 12.62
N ASP A 148 -3.88 5.41 11.73
CA ASP A 148 -3.26 4.34 10.93
C ASP A 148 -2.76 3.16 11.82
N PHE A 149 -1.96 3.45 12.85
CA PHE A 149 -1.50 2.41 13.79
C PHE A 149 -2.58 1.93 14.76
N ALA A 150 -3.63 2.71 15.04
CA ALA A 150 -4.76 2.22 15.84
C ALA A 150 -5.48 1.08 15.11
N PHE A 151 -5.66 1.18 13.78
CA PHE A 151 -6.18 0.07 12.98
C PHE A 151 -5.23 -1.13 12.95
N VAL A 152 -3.91 -0.91 12.82
CA VAL A 152 -2.92 -1.99 12.89
C VAL A 152 -3.00 -2.73 14.23
N GLN A 153 -3.02 -2.00 15.34
CA GLN A 153 -3.12 -2.57 16.70
C GLN A 153 -4.42 -3.37 16.89
N HIS A 154 -5.55 -2.81 16.44
CA HIS A 154 -6.85 -3.50 16.44
C HIS A 154 -6.82 -4.80 15.64
N MET A 155 -6.29 -4.77 14.42
CA MET A 155 -6.20 -5.95 13.56
C MET A 155 -5.26 -7.01 14.15
N ILE A 156 -4.13 -6.63 14.75
CA ILE A 156 -3.19 -7.56 15.38
C ILE A 156 -3.80 -8.22 16.61
N HIS A 157 -4.59 -7.50 17.41
CA HIS A 157 -5.33 -8.08 18.53
C HIS A 157 -6.26 -9.22 18.05
N HIS A 158 -6.93 -9.00 16.92
CA HIS A 158 -7.83 -9.97 16.29
C HIS A 158 -7.13 -11.04 15.43
N LEU A 159 -5.82 -10.97 15.24
CA LEU A 159 -5.10 -11.91 14.41
C LEU A 159 -4.93 -13.25 15.16
N ALA A 160 -5.35 -14.36 14.55
CA ALA A 160 -5.08 -15.69 15.08
C ALA A 160 -3.58 -16.02 14.99
N GLU A 161 -3.09 -16.93 15.82
CA GLU A 161 -1.66 -17.33 15.82
C GLU A 161 -1.22 -17.92 14.47
N ASN A 162 -2.08 -18.70 13.82
CA ASN A 162 -1.88 -19.24 12.47
C ASN A 162 -2.35 -18.27 11.36
N GLY A 163 -2.64 -17.02 11.70
CA GLY A 163 -3.24 -16.03 10.82
C GLY A 163 -2.24 -15.19 10.04
N THR A 164 -2.69 -14.66 8.90
CA THR A 164 -1.96 -13.65 8.13
C THR A 164 -2.82 -12.41 7.96
N MET A 165 -2.25 -11.25 8.24
CA MET A 165 -2.88 -9.95 8.08
C MET A 165 -2.18 -9.16 6.97
N ALA A 166 -2.96 -8.50 6.10
CA ALA A 166 -2.43 -7.55 5.12
C ALA A 166 -3.27 -6.25 5.15
N ILE A 167 -2.61 -5.13 5.38
CA ILE A 167 -3.27 -3.82 5.50
C ILE A 167 -2.65 -2.82 4.54
N VAL A 168 -3.49 -2.06 3.82
CA VAL A 168 -3.03 -0.91 3.02
C VAL A 168 -2.90 0.32 3.91
N LEU A 169 -1.76 1.00 3.83
CA LEU A 169 -1.48 2.22 4.60
C LEU A 169 -0.76 3.26 3.73
N PRO A 170 -0.82 4.56 4.07
CA PRO A 170 0.03 5.57 3.44
C PRO A 170 1.49 5.39 3.86
N HIS A 171 2.45 5.70 2.98
CA HIS A 171 3.90 5.55 3.27
C HIS A 171 4.36 6.22 4.58
N GLY A 172 3.66 7.25 5.06
CA GLY A 172 3.99 7.91 6.33
C GLY A 172 4.11 6.95 7.52
N VAL A 173 3.35 5.85 7.57
CA VAL A 173 3.44 4.87 8.68
C VAL A 173 4.82 4.23 8.80
N LEU A 174 5.59 4.21 7.71
CA LEU A 174 6.91 3.58 7.64
C LEU A 174 7.98 4.39 8.37
N PHE A 175 7.82 5.71 8.47
CA PHE A 175 8.89 6.59 8.95
C PHE A 175 8.44 7.68 9.92
N ARG A 176 7.13 7.88 10.15
CA ARG A 176 6.66 8.84 11.16
C ARG A 176 7.19 8.48 12.55
N GLY A 177 7.63 9.51 13.27
CA GLY A 177 8.26 9.44 14.59
C GLY A 177 7.26 9.37 15.76
N GLY A 178 7.75 9.58 16.98
CA GLY A 178 6.92 9.77 18.17
C GLY A 178 6.15 8.52 18.59
N ALA A 179 4.83 8.65 18.80
CA ALA A 179 3.99 7.53 19.24
C ALA A 179 3.94 6.39 18.22
N GLU A 180 3.89 6.70 16.91
CA GLU A 180 3.87 5.67 15.86
C GLU A 180 5.20 4.93 15.75
N GLN A 181 6.34 5.61 15.92
CA GLN A 181 7.64 4.95 16.00
C GLN A 181 7.72 4.00 17.20
N HIS A 182 7.19 4.40 18.36
CA HIS A 182 7.15 3.55 19.54
C HIS A 182 6.33 2.27 19.30
N ILE A 183 5.13 2.41 18.74
CA ILE A 183 4.26 1.27 18.39
C ILE A 183 4.94 0.37 17.35
N ARG A 184 5.53 0.96 16.30
CA ARG A 184 6.26 0.24 15.25
C ARG A 184 7.45 -0.53 15.80
N LYS A 185 8.24 0.09 16.68
CA LYS A 185 9.34 -0.55 17.39
C LYS A 185 8.86 -1.76 18.19
N TYR A 186 7.79 -1.60 18.97
CA TYR A 186 7.21 -2.70 19.75
C TYR A 186 6.75 -3.88 18.88
N LEU A 187 6.12 -3.59 17.74
CA LEU A 187 5.66 -4.63 16.81
C LEU A 187 6.80 -5.42 16.15
N ILE A 188 7.96 -4.79 15.98
CA ILE A 188 9.13 -5.39 15.31
C ILE A 188 10.05 -6.07 16.32
N GLU A 189 10.43 -5.37 17.39
CA GLU A 189 11.43 -5.84 18.35
C GLU A 189 10.81 -6.76 19.41
N ASP A 190 9.75 -6.30 20.09
CA ASP A 190 9.18 -7.05 21.22
C ASP A 190 8.28 -8.21 20.77
N ARG A 191 7.55 -8.02 19.65
CA ARG A 191 6.60 -9.02 19.15
C ARG A 191 7.08 -9.80 17.95
N ASN A 192 7.99 -9.23 17.16
CA ASN A 192 8.44 -9.80 15.88
C ASN A 192 7.25 -10.21 14.99
N TYR A 193 6.31 -9.31 14.75
CA TYR A 193 5.08 -9.61 13.98
C TYR A 193 5.10 -9.12 12.53
N LEU A 194 5.94 -8.13 12.20
CA LEU A 194 6.01 -7.59 10.85
C LEU A 194 6.76 -8.56 9.94
N ASP A 195 6.10 -9.06 8.89
CA ASP A 195 6.69 -10.05 7.98
C ASP A 195 7.22 -9.46 6.66
N ALA A 196 6.48 -8.49 6.11
CA ALA A 196 6.84 -7.81 4.87
C ALA A 196 6.28 -6.39 4.77
N VAL A 197 6.98 -5.54 4.01
CA VAL A 197 6.57 -4.20 3.60
C VAL A 197 6.63 -4.12 2.08
N ILE A 198 5.50 -3.82 1.44
CA ILE A 198 5.38 -3.81 -0.03
C ILE A 198 4.95 -2.41 -0.47
N GLY A 199 5.82 -1.68 -1.15
CA GLY A 199 5.50 -0.39 -1.77
C GLY A 199 4.66 -0.56 -3.02
N LEU A 200 3.59 0.21 -3.15
CA LEU A 200 2.73 0.23 -4.33
C LEU A 200 3.02 1.45 -5.21
N PRO A 201 2.70 1.40 -6.51
CA PRO A 201 2.75 2.57 -7.37
C PRO A 201 1.95 3.74 -6.82
N ALA A 202 2.48 4.96 -6.98
CA ALA A 202 1.71 6.18 -6.74
C ALA A 202 0.48 6.23 -7.67
N ASN A 203 -0.54 7.04 -7.35
CA ASN A 203 -1.75 7.19 -8.17
C ASN A 203 -2.51 5.89 -8.51
N ILE A 204 -2.32 4.81 -7.72
CA ILE A 204 -3.10 3.57 -7.87
C ILE A 204 -4.49 3.69 -7.22
N PHE A 205 -4.60 4.51 -6.17
CA PHE A 205 -5.86 4.82 -5.50
C PHE A 205 -6.58 5.99 -6.18
N TYR A 206 -7.90 5.89 -6.29
CA TYR A 206 -8.73 6.95 -6.85
C TYR A 206 -8.69 8.19 -5.95
N GLY A 207 -8.51 9.37 -6.53
CA GLY A 207 -8.66 10.64 -5.82
C GLY A 207 -7.49 11.06 -4.93
N THR A 208 -6.41 10.27 -4.85
CA THR A 208 -5.20 10.62 -4.10
C THR A 208 -3.92 10.24 -4.86
N SER A 209 -2.90 11.08 -4.74
CA SER A 209 -1.54 10.80 -5.23
C SER A 209 -0.60 10.29 -4.15
N ILE A 210 -1.11 10.09 -2.93
CA ILE A 210 -0.33 9.60 -1.80
C ILE A 210 0.22 8.21 -2.13
N PRO A 211 1.54 7.99 -2.06
CA PRO A 211 2.13 6.66 -2.14
C PRO A 211 1.65 5.78 -1.00
N THR A 212 1.31 4.54 -1.32
CA THR A 212 0.74 3.57 -0.38
C THR A 212 1.58 2.32 -0.33
N CYS A 213 1.55 1.65 0.81
CA CYS A 213 2.23 0.38 1.02
C CYS A 213 1.25 -0.64 1.61
N ILE A 214 1.57 -1.92 1.42
CA ILE A 214 0.95 -3.02 2.14
C ILE A 214 1.91 -3.45 3.23
N MET A 215 1.44 -3.49 4.47
CA MET A 215 2.16 -4.11 5.57
C MET A 215 1.54 -5.48 5.86
N VAL A 216 2.40 -6.50 5.94
CA VAL A 216 1.98 -7.88 6.19
C VAL A 216 2.43 -8.28 7.58
N TYR A 217 1.50 -8.76 8.41
CA TYR A 217 1.78 -9.20 9.77
C TYR A 217 1.39 -10.66 9.99
N LYS A 218 2.20 -11.37 10.77
CA LYS A 218 1.95 -12.73 11.26
C LYS A 218 2.42 -12.82 12.70
N LYS A 219 1.67 -13.48 13.58
CA LYS A 219 2.11 -13.71 14.96
C LYS A 219 3.19 -14.80 15.05
N CYS A 220 3.02 -15.87 14.29
CA CYS A 220 4.01 -16.93 14.15
C CYS A 220 4.70 -16.84 12.79
N ARG A 221 5.83 -16.11 12.72
CA ARG A 221 6.60 -15.93 11.49
C ARG A 221 7.44 -17.17 11.19
N GLU A 222 7.43 -17.60 9.93
CA GLU A 222 8.26 -18.72 9.47
C GLU A 222 9.74 -18.31 9.32
N GLN A 223 9.99 -17.02 9.05
CA GLN A 223 11.33 -16.43 8.90
C GLN A 223 11.49 -15.28 9.90
N PRO A 224 11.85 -15.56 11.17
CA PRO A 224 11.85 -14.55 12.23
C PRO A 224 13.00 -13.55 12.14
N GLU A 225 14.04 -13.82 11.34
CA GLU A 225 15.32 -13.07 11.34
C GLU A 225 15.34 -11.83 10.42
N ASP A 226 14.45 -11.77 9.44
CA ASP A 226 14.45 -10.71 8.41
C ASP A 226 13.05 -10.17 8.13
N ILE A 227 12.94 -8.95 7.62
CA ILE A 227 11.70 -8.38 7.07
C ILE A 227 11.89 -8.26 5.55
N LEU A 228 10.90 -8.73 4.78
CA LEU A 228 10.96 -8.63 3.32
C LEU A 228 10.46 -7.25 2.87
N PHE A 229 11.30 -6.51 2.17
CA PHE A 229 10.94 -5.28 1.49
C PHE A 229 10.76 -5.55 0.00
N ILE A 230 9.65 -5.08 -0.56
CA ILE A 230 9.36 -5.13 -2.01
C ILE A 230 9.01 -3.73 -2.47
N ASP A 231 9.70 -3.20 -3.47
CA ASP A 231 9.35 -1.95 -4.14
C ASP A 231 8.68 -2.22 -5.50
N ALA A 232 7.35 -2.24 -5.52
CA ALA A 232 6.59 -2.31 -6.76
C ALA A 232 6.26 -0.92 -7.34
N SER A 233 6.87 0.16 -6.85
CA SER A 233 6.55 1.53 -7.25
C SER A 233 6.71 1.79 -8.75
N GLN A 234 7.66 1.13 -9.41
CA GLN A 234 7.93 1.23 -10.86
C GLN A 234 7.24 0.15 -11.71
N HIS A 235 6.54 -0.79 -11.10
CA HIS A 235 5.96 -1.95 -11.78
C HIS A 235 4.47 -1.74 -12.09
N PHE A 236 4.17 -0.80 -12.99
CA PHE A 236 2.81 -0.46 -13.38
C PHE A 236 2.74 -0.01 -14.84
N ASP A 237 1.54 -0.07 -15.41
CA ASP A 237 1.26 0.57 -16.69
C ASP A 237 0.46 1.86 -16.43
N LYS A 238 0.90 2.98 -17.02
CA LYS A 238 0.27 4.29 -16.82
C LYS A 238 -0.96 4.43 -17.71
N ILE A 239 -2.12 4.67 -17.10
CA ILE A 239 -3.39 4.92 -17.78
C ILE A 239 -3.89 6.31 -17.41
N LYS A 240 -3.69 7.28 -18.31
CA LYS A 240 -3.99 8.70 -18.08
C LYS A 240 -3.28 9.22 -16.82
N THR A 241 -4.04 9.50 -15.77
CA THR A 241 -3.56 10.00 -14.47
C THR A 241 -3.44 8.90 -13.41
N GLN A 242 -3.82 7.66 -13.73
CA GLN A 242 -3.81 6.54 -12.79
C GLN A 242 -2.83 5.46 -13.22
N ASN A 243 -2.29 4.77 -12.23
CA ASN A 243 -1.37 3.66 -12.45
C ASN A 243 -2.12 2.34 -12.25
N LEU A 244 -1.97 1.41 -13.19
CA LEU A 244 -2.65 0.12 -13.17
C LEU A 244 -1.66 -1.03 -12.97
N LEU A 245 -2.00 -1.95 -12.07
CA LEU A 245 -1.30 -3.21 -11.91
C LEU A 245 -1.94 -4.28 -12.80
N HIS A 246 -1.27 -4.63 -13.90
CA HIS A 246 -1.66 -5.78 -14.71
C HIS A 246 -1.44 -7.09 -13.95
N PRO A 247 -2.09 -8.19 -14.37
CA PRO A 247 -1.90 -9.51 -13.74
C PRO A 247 -0.44 -9.91 -13.58
N ARG A 248 0.44 -9.61 -14.55
CA ARG A 248 1.88 -9.86 -14.46
C ARG A 248 2.56 -9.16 -13.28
N HIS A 249 2.16 -7.93 -12.95
CA HIS A 249 2.71 -7.18 -11.82
C HIS A 249 2.23 -7.77 -10.49
N ILE A 250 0.95 -8.17 -10.44
CA ILE A 250 0.36 -8.80 -9.26
C ILE A 250 1.05 -10.13 -8.96
N GLU A 251 1.22 -11.00 -9.95
CA GLU A 251 1.92 -12.27 -9.75
C GLU A 251 3.38 -12.04 -9.36
N LYS A 252 4.10 -11.08 -9.97
CA LYS A 252 5.48 -10.75 -9.55
C LYS A 252 5.56 -10.38 -8.06
N ILE A 253 4.68 -9.50 -7.57
CA ILE A 253 4.64 -9.11 -6.15
C ILE A 253 4.38 -10.33 -5.26
N VAL A 254 3.37 -11.14 -5.63
CA VAL A 254 2.93 -12.27 -4.84
C VAL A 254 3.96 -13.39 -4.82
N ASP A 255 4.57 -13.71 -5.95
CA ASP A 255 5.62 -14.74 -6.06
C ASP A 255 6.88 -14.32 -5.33
N THR A 256 7.25 -13.04 -5.41
CA THR A 256 8.38 -12.49 -4.65
C THR A 256 8.12 -12.57 -3.15
N TYR A 257 6.90 -12.26 -2.69
CA TYR A 257 6.52 -12.43 -1.29
C TYR A 257 6.56 -13.90 -0.84
N ARG A 258 5.97 -14.82 -1.62
CA ARG A 258 5.90 -16.25 -1.29
C ARG A 258 7.25 -16.92 -1.22
N ASN A 259 8.13 -16.59 -2.17
CA ASN A 259 9.46 -17.19 -2.27
C ASN A 259 10.52 -16.40 -1.50
N ARG A 260 10.17 -15.20 -0.99
CA ARG A 260 11.08 -14.21 -0.39
C ARG A 260 12.32 -13.95 -1.26
N THR A 261 12.12 -13.91 -2.58
CA THR A 261 13.21 -13.71 -3.55
C THR A 261 13.80 -12.32 -3.39
N GLU A 262 15.12 -12.22 -3.37
CA GLU A 262 15.83 -10.93 -3.47
C GLU A 262 16.13 -10.63 -4.94
N GLU A 263 15.78 -9.43 -5.38
CA GLU A 263 15.96 -8.97 -6.75
C GLU A 263 16.46 -7.52 -6.71
N LEU A 264 17.54 -7.24 -7.44
CA LEU A 264 18.15 -5.92 -7.49
C LEU A 264 17.11 -4.85 -7.87
N LYS A 265 17.10 -3.72 -7.14
CA LYS A 265 16.14 -2.61 -7.30
C LYS A 265 14.66 -2.98 -7.07
N TYR A 266 14.34 -4.19 -6.61
CA TYR A 266 12.95 -4.63 -6.45
C TYR A 266 12.64 -5.22 -5.09
N SER A 267 13.50 -6.09 -4.55
CA SER A 267 13.25 -6.71 -3.24
C SER A 267 14.52 -7.03 -2.48
N LYS A 268 14.45 -6.88 -1.15
CA LYS A 268 15.53 -7.20 -0.22
C LYS A 268 14.99 -7.82 1.07
N ARG A 269 15.70 -8.81 1.60
CA ARG A 269 15.48 -9.35 2.95
C ARG A 269 16.38 -8.61 3.93
N ALA A 270 15.81 -7.61 4.61
CA ALA A 270 16.57 -6.83 5.58
C ALA A 270 16.58 -7.57 6.93
N LEU A 271 17.77 -7.85 7.46
CA LEU A 271 17.90 -8.45 8.79
C LEU A 271 17.34 -7.50 9.86
N LEU A 272 16.82 -8.02 10.97
CA LEU A 272 16.32 -7.18 12.06
C LEU A 272 17.38 -6.21 12.58
N LYS A 273 18.67 -6.59 12.57
CA LYS A 273 19.78 -5.70 12.93
C LYS A 273 19.85 -4.45 12.04
N GLU A 274 19.68 -4.61 10.73
CA GLU A 274 19.67 -3.49 9.78
C GLU A 274 18.47 -2.56 10.04
N VAL A 275 17.33 -3.12 10.46
CA VAL A 275 16.13 -2.33 10.82
C VAL A 275 16.35 -1.55 12.13
N ILE A 276 17.04 -2.14 13.10
CA ILE A 276 17.42 -1.48 14.37
C ILE A 276 18.41 -0.34 14.10
N GLU A 277 19.43 -0.57 13.26
CA GLU A 277 20.40 0.46 12.85
C GLU A 277 19.74 1.64 12.13
N ASN A 278 18.64 1.37 11.41
CA ASN A 278 17.79 2.39 10.79
C ASN A 278 16.74 3.00 11.74
N ASP A 279 16.83 2.79 13.05
CA ASP A 279 15.90 3.31 14.06
C ASP A 279 14.43 2.95 13.78
N TYR A 280 14.21 1.71 13.32
CA TYR A 280 12.91 1.18 12.92
C TYR A 280 12.24 2.01 11.81
N ASN A 281 13.01 2.74 11.01
CA ASN A 281 12.54 3.41 9.82
C ASN A 281 12.38 2.40 8.69
N LEU A 282 11.15 2.14 8.29
CA LEU A 282 10.78 1.16 7.26
C LEU A 282 10.68 1.79 5.87
N ASN A 283 11.21 3.00 5.66
CA ASN A 283 11.17 3.63 4.35
C ASN A 283 11.91 2.75 3.34
N ILE A 284 11.19 2.27 2.32
CA ILE A 284 11.63 1.21 1.41
C ILE A 284 12.98 1.51 0.74
N PRO A 285 13.27 2.75 0.28
CA PRO A 285 14.57 3.08 -0.33
C PRO A 285 15.80 2.90 0.58
N ARG A 286 15.61 2.73 1.90
CA ARG A 286 16.72 2.40 2.82
C ARG A 286 17.20 0.95 2.66
N TYR A 287 16.35 0.09 2.14
CA TYR A 287 16.59 -1.34 2.01
C TYR A 287 16.70 -1.74 0.54
N VAL A 288 15.77 -1.27 -0.30
CA VAL A 288 15.80 -1.52 -1.75
C VAL A 288 16.40 -0.29 -2.41
N ASP A 289 17.66 -0.39 -2.81
CA ASP A 289 18.31 0.68 -3.56
C ASP A 289 17.76 0.69 -4.99
N THR A 290 16.92 1.68 -5.28
CA THR A 290 16.35 1.93 -6.60
C THR A 290 17.09 3.05 -7.34
N PHE A 291 18.19 3.56 -6.80
CA PHE A 291 18.93 4.63 -7.45
C PHE A 291 19.47 4.15 -8.80
N GLU A 292 19.16 4.91 -9.84
CA GLU A 292 19.82 4.77 -11.13
C GLU A 292 20.89 5.86 -11.16
N ALA A 293 22.16 5.46 -11.19
CA ALA A 293 23.20 6.42 -11.49
C ALA A 293 22.88 7.01 -12.86
N GLU A 294 22.67 8.33 -12.92
CA GLU A 294 22.55 9.02 -14.20
C GLU A 294 23.76 8.67 -15.05
N ASP A 295 23.53 8.35 -16.33
CA ASP A 295 24.62 8.06 -17.25
C ASP A 295 25.63 9.20 -17.17
N SER A 296 26.91 8.85 -17.02
CA SER A 296 27.98 9.84 -16.93
C SER A 296 27.96 10.67 -18.21
N ILE A 297 27.57 11.93 -18.10
CA ILE A 297 27.53 12.85 -19.22
C ILE A 297 28.98 13.06 -19.69
N ASP A 298 29.28 12.70 -20.95
CA ASP A 298 30.59 13.00 -21.54
C ASP A 298 30.66 14.50 -21.85
N ILE A 299 31.23 15.25 -20.90
CA ILE A 299 31.42 16.70 -21.00
C ILE A 299 32.26 17.04 -22.24
N ASN A 300 33.18 16.17 -22.67
CA ASN A 300 33.98 16.42 -23.87
C ASN A 300 33.13 16.29 -25.14
N ALA A 301 32.24 15.30 -25.20
CA ALA A 301 31.31 15.15 -26.33
C ALA A 301 30.39 16.38 -26.44
N ILE A 302 29.81 16.85 -25.34
CA ILE A 302 28.99 18.07 -25.31
C ILE A 302 29.81 19.29 -25.73
N ALA A 303 31.05 19.43 -25.24
CA ALA A 303 31.90 20.56 -25.62
C ALA A 303 32.26 20.56 -27.11
N GLN A 304 32.43 19.38 -27.73
CA GLN A 304 32.62 19.25 -29.18
C GLN A 304 31.35 19.59 -29.95
N GLU A 305 30.19 19.16 -29.47
CA GLU A 305 28.89 19.46 -30.07
C GLU A 305 28.60 20.97 -30.06
N ILE A 306 28.91 21.66 -28.96
CA ILE A 306 28.81 23.13 -28.86
C ILE A 306 29.73 23.80 -29.88
N LYS A 307 31.00 23.36 -29.99
CA LYS A 307 31.95 23.93 -30.96
C LYS A 307 31.50 23.74 -32.40
N GLU A 308 30.94 22.58 -32.74
CA GLU A 308 30.42 22.35 -34.07
C GLU A 308 29.17 23.19 -34.33
N LEU A 309 28.27 23.34 -33.35
CA LEU A 309 27.12 24.24 -33.45
C LEU A 309 27.55 25.69 -33.70
N ASP A 310 28.53 26.21 -32.97
CA ASP A 310 29.06 27.56 -33.19
C ASP A 310 29.63 27.72 -34.61
N ARG A 311 30.36 26.70 -35.10
CA ARG A 311 30.89 26.71 -36.48
C ARG A 311 29.78 26.69 -37.53
N GLN A 312 28.72 25.91 -37.29
CA GLN A 312 27.55 25.84 -38.17
C GLN A 312 26.76 27.16 -38.15
N MET A 313 26.65 27.82 -36.99
CA MET A 313 26.05 29.14 -36.86
C MET A 313 26.83 30.17 -37.68
N GLU A 314 28.16 30.25 -37.54
CA GLU A 314 28.98 31.18 -38.34
C GLU A 314 28.84 30.95 -39.85
N LEU A 315 28.78 29.67 -40.28
CA LEU A 315 28.59 29.33 -41.69
C LEU A 315 27.21 29.74 -42.20
N THR A 316 26.18 29.54 -41.37
CA THR A 316 24.81 29.93 -41.67
C THR A 316 24.69 31.45 -41.76
N ASP A 317 25.29 32.18 -40.82
CA ASP A 317 25.32 33.64 -40.81
C ASP A 317 26.04 34.19 -42.05
N LYS A 318 27.18 33.61 -42.46
CA LYS A 318 27.83 33.99 -43.73
C LYS A 318 26.92 33.78 -44.95
N THR A 319 26.17 32.69 -44.95
CA THR A 319 25.23 32.38 -46.04
C THR A 319 24.08 33.39 -46.06
N ILE A 320 23.53 33.73 -44.90
CA ILE A 320 22.48 34.74 -44.76
C ILE A 320 23.00 36.13 -45.18
N ASP A 321 24.23 36.51 -44.80
CA ASP A 321 24.85 37.78 -45.19
C ASP A 321 24.98 37.92 -46.73
N VAL A 322 25.35 36.85 -47.43
CA VAL A 322 25.37 36.82 -48.91
C VAL A 322 23.98 37.11 -49.47
N PHE A 323 22.94 36.42 -48.98
CA PHE A 323 21.57 36.66 -49.44
C PHE A 323 21.06 38.06 -49.09
N CYS A 324 21.38 38.58 -47.90
CA CYS A 324 21.03 39.94 -47.49
C CYS A 324 21.68 41.00 -48.41
N LYS A 325 22.93 40.80 -48.81
CA LYS A 325 23.64 41.66 -49.78
C LYS A 325 23.00 41.64 -51.16
N GLU A 326 22.61 40.47 -51.66
CA GLU A 326 21.90 40.34 -52.94
C GLU A 326 20.55 41.06 -52.92
N LEU A 327 19.83 40.95 -51.81
CA LEU A 327 18.50 41.56 -51.62
C LEU A 327 18.54 43.03 -51.16
N LYS A 328 19.73 43.58 -50.89
CA LYS A 328 19.95 44.95 -50.38
C LYS A 328 19.23 45.25 -49.07
N ILE A 329 19.22 44.29 -48.15
CA ILE A 329 18.65 44.41 -46.80
C ILE A 329 19.76 44.27 -45.74
N ASN A 330 19.55 44.83 -44.55
CA ASN A 330 20.52 44.72 -43.46
C ASN A 330 20.56 43.29 -42.88
N THR A 331 21.73 42.88 -42.39
CA THR A 331 21.89 41.59 -41.70
C THR A 331 21.26 41.63 -40.30
N PRO A 332 20.66 40.52 -39.84
CA PRO A 332 19.99 40.44 -38.54
C PRO A 332 20.90 40.06 -37.36
N PHE A 333 22.19 39.82 -37.61
CA PHE A 333 23.23 39.50 -36.63
C PHE A 333 24.40 40.47 -36.76
#